data_AF-A0A2T4UXU0-F1
#
_entry.id   AF-A0A2T4UXU0-F1
#
_cell.length_a   1.000
_cell.length_b   1.000
_cell.length_c   1.000
_cell.angle_alpha   90.00
_cell.angle_beta   90.00
_cell.angle_gamma   90.00
#
_symmetry.space_group_name_H-M   'P 1'
#
loop_
_entity.id
_entity.type
_entity.pdbx_description
1 polymer ?
#
loop_
_entity_poly.entity_id
_entity_poly.type
_entity_poly.pdbx_seq_one_letter_code
_entity_poly.pdbx_strand_id
1 'polypeptide(L)'
;MQHETSADPPERRSVTERDFAPADTLFDRIRHETALIAAADALEEGGHSDWAAVLRDYTVASDKVLSVHGDADAATLGWLKARGIVSLLVTEECDDAHTVEHVSAALAAMNAVTLTVDAERSERLRPLIDALTRVLPDAFAELPVRGHSDYPPGTAAAALTPTELYRSWAAPVTLAGPAREEADRVELLTLYGRLRQLDVRPE
;
A
#
# COMPACT_ATOMS: atom_id res chain seq x y z
N MET A 1 34.88 -13.86 19.90
CA MET A 1 34.46 -12.46 19.74
C MET A 1 32.99 -12.48 19.36
N GLN A 2 32.12 -12.19 20.32
CA GLN A 2 30.68 -12.06 20.13
C GLN A 2 30.40 -10.58 19.81
N HIS A 3 29.76 -10.29 18.68
CA HIS A 3 29.23 -8.97 18.40
C HIS A 3 27.78 -8.93 18.88
N GLU A 4 27.59 -8.47 20.11
CA GLU A 4 26.30 -7.98 20.58
C GLU A 4 25.99 -6.69 19.84
N THR A 5 24.91 -6.68 19.07
CA THR A 5 24.27 -5.44 18.60
C THR A 5 22.90 -5.40 19.23
N SER A 6 22.87 -5.10 20.53
CA SER A 6 21.64 -4.68 21.23
C SER A 6 21.33 -3.25 20.82
N ALA A 7 20.79 -3.07 19.62
CA ALA A 7 20.05 -1.85 19.32
C ALA A 7 18.66 -2.04 19.94
N ASP A 8 18.35 -1.29 21.00
CA ASP A 8 17.00 -1.25 21.54
C ASP A 8 16.01 -0.95 20.39
N PRO A 9 14.86 -1.65 20.33
CA PRO A 9 13.84 -1.32 19.35
C PRO A 9 13.46 0.17 19.52
N PRO A 10 13.28 0.93 18.44
CA PRO A 10 12.91 2.33 18.57
C PRO A 10 11.65 2.41 19.41
N GLU A 11 11.71 3.19 20.50
CA GLU A 11 10.54 3.49 21.32
C GLU A 11 9.38 3.86 20.39
N ARG A 12 8.24 3.16 20.54
CA ARG A 12 6.98 3.54 19.92
C ARG A 12 6.68 4.95 20.40
N ARG A 13 7.13 5.95 19.64
CA ARG A 13 6.85 7.35 19.90
C ARG A 13 5.35 7.44 20.08
N SER A 14 4.96 7.86 21.29
CA SER A 14 3.61 8.31 21.62
C SER A 14 3.09 9.11 20.43
N VAL A 15 1.88 8.76 19.99
CA VAL A 15 1.17 9.40 18.88
C VAL A 15 1.19 10.90 19.15
N THR A 16 2.16 11.58 18.57
CA THR A 16 2.37 12.99 18.83
C THR A 16 1.29 13.66 18.00
N GLU A 17 0.32 14.27 18.68
CA GLU A 17 -0.60 15.26 18.11
C GLU A 17 0.24 16.26 17.33
N ARG A 18 0.34 16.01 16.02
CA ARG A 18 0.87 16.98 15.09
C ARG A 18 -0.33 17.79 14.67
N ASP A 19 -0.28 19.09 14.95
CA ASP A 19 -1.23 20.07 14.42
C ASP A 19 -1.60 19.68 12.99
N PHE A 20 -2.88 19.41 12.79
CA PHE A 20 -3.39 18.91 11.54
C PHE A 20 -3.19 20.01 10.49
N ALA A 21 -2.22 19.82 9.59
CA ALA A 21 -2.31 20.39 8.25
C ALA A 21 -3.68 19.97 7.67
N PRO A 22 -4.33 20.79 6.81
CA PRO A 22 -5.61 20.45 6.21
C PRO A 22 -5.53 19.00 5.76
N ALA A 23 -6.47 18.18 6.23
CA ALA A 23 -6.57 16.81 5.80
C ALA A 23 -6.36 16.77 4.28
N ASP A 24 -5.48 15.90 3.80
CA ASP A 24 -5.59 15.41 2.41
C ASP A 24 -7.08 15.13 2.21
N THR A 25 -7.75 15.90 1.34
CA THR A 25 -9.18 16.15 1.55
C THR A 25 -9.95 14.84 1.40
N LEU A 26 -10.96 14.59 2.23
CA LEU A 26 -11.85 13.42 2.12
C LEU A 26 -12.24 13.13 0.66
N PHE A 27 -12.41 14.18 -0.14
CA PHE A 27 -12.69 14.11 -1.57
C PHE A 27 -11.56 13.51 -2.41
N ASP A 28 -10.30 13.82 -2.14
CA ASP A 28 -9.16 13.22 -2.84
C ASP A 28 -9.06 11.73 -2.53
N ARG A 29 -9.40 11.35 -1.29
CA ARG A 29 -9.47 9.95 -0.89
C ARG A 29 -10.62 9.21 -1.57
N ILE A 30 -11.84 9.73 -1.52
CA ILE A 30 -13.00 9.15 -2.23
C ILE A 30 -12.70 9.04 -3.73
N ARG A 31 -12.06 10.04 -4.34
CA ARG A 31 -11.67 10.01 -5.75
C ARG A 31 -10.69 8.87 -6.02
N HIS A 32 -9.71 8.67 -5.15
CA HIS A 32 -8.74 7.60 -5.27
C HIS A 32 -9.39 6.21 -5.12
N GLU A 33 -10.23 6.01 -4.11
CA GLU A 33 -10.99 4.77 -3.90
C GLU A 33 -11.91 4.46 -5.08
N THR A 34 -12.62 5.47 -5.59
CA THR A 34 -13.47 5.33 -6.79
C THR A 34 -12.64 4.91 -8.00
N ALA A 35 -11.44 5.48 -8.17
CA ALA A 35 -10.54 5.11 -9.26
C ALA A 35 -10.02 3.67 -9.13
N LEU A 36 -9.73 3.19 -7.91
CA LEU A 36 -9.35 1.80 -7.67
C LEU A 36 -10.49 0.82 -7.97
N ILE A 37 -11.73 1.16 -7.63
CA ILE A 37 -12.91 0.37 -8.01
C ILE A 37 -13.05 0.32 -9.53
N ALA A 38 -12.91 1.47 -10.21
CA ALA A 38 -12.95 1.52 -11.67
C ALA A 38 -11.82 0.70 -12.33
N ALA A 39 -10.62 0.67 -11.74
CA ALA A 39 -9.54 -0.20 -12.19
C ALA A 39 -9.93 -1.68 -12.06
N ALA A 40 -10.55 -2.07 -10.95
CA ALA A 40 -11.02 -3.43 -10.72
C ALA A 40 -12.11 -3.82 -11.73
N ASP A 41 -13.06 -2.93 -12.03
CA ASP A 41 -14.09 -3.17 -13.03
C ASP A 41 -13.47 -3.40 -14.42
N ALA A 42 -12.48 -2.58 -14.82
CA ALA A 42 -11.77 -2.77 -16.09
C ALA A 42 -10.99 -4.09 -16.16
N LEU A 43 -10.41 -4.54 -15.04
CA LEU A 43 -9.75 -5.84 -14.94
C LEU A 43 -10.73 -7.01 -15.07
N GLU A 44 -11.90 -6.89 -14.44
CA GLU A 44 -12.94 -7.91 -14.53
C GLU A 44 -13.48 -8.04 -15.95
N GLU A 45 -13.75 -6.91 -16.63
CA GLU A 45 -14.11 -6.90 -18.06
C GLU A 45 -13.02 -7.52 -18.94
N GLY A 46 -11.75 -7.35 -18.56
CA GLY A 46 -10.58 -7.94 -19.22
C GLY A 46 -10.34 -9.42 -18.92
N GLY A 47 -11.16 -10.06 -18.08
CA GLY A 47 -11.03 -11.48 -17.73
C GLY A 47 -10.07 -11.78 -16.57
N HIS A 48 -9.64 -10.75 -15.83
CA HIS A 48 -8.75 -10.84 -14.65
C HIS A 48 -9.54 -10.68 -13.35
N SER A 49 -10.57 -11.50 -13.17
CA SER A 49 -11.50 -11.41 -12.02
C SER A 49 -10.82 -11.61 -10.66
N ASP A 50 -9.75 -12.40 -10.62
CA ASP A 50 -8.93 -12.61 -9.42
C ASP A 50 -8.21 -11.32 -9.00
N TRP A 51 -7.60 -10.60 -9.93
CA TRP A 51 -6.94 -9.32 -9.64
C TRP A 51 -7.94 -8.22 -9.32
N ALA A 52 -9.08 -8.20 -10.02
CA ALA A 52 -10.18 -7.30 -9.71
C ALA A 52 -10.69 -7.49 -8.27
N ALA A 53 -10.85 -8.74 -7.83
CA ALA A 53 -11.25 -9.05 -6.45
C ALA A 53 -10.23 -8.53 -5.44
N VAL A 54 -8.93 -8.70 -5.70
CA VAL A 54 -7.86 -8.18 -4.82
C VAL A 54 -7.92 -6.66 -4.69
N LEU A 55 -8.04 -5.91 -5.78
CA LEU A 55 -8.15 -4.45 -5.72
C LEU A 55 -9.37 -3.99 -4.89
N ARG A 56 -10.52 -4.65 -5.07
CA ARG A 56 -11.74 -4.33 -4.31
C ARG A 56 -11.57 -4.65 -2.83
N ASP A 57 -11.02 -5.81 -2.52
CA ASP A 57 -10.80 -6.25 -1.14
C ASP A 57 -9.91 -5.26 -0.37
N TYR A 58 -8.83 -4.77 -1.00
CA TYR A 58 -7.95 -3.79 -0.37
C TYR A 58 -8.56 -2.39 -0.29
N THR A 59 -9.39 -2.00 -1.26
CA THR A 59 -10.15 -0.74 -1.20
C THR A 59 -11.13 -0.77 -0.02
N VAL A 60 -11.91 -1.85 0.12
CA VAL A 60 -12.86 -2.04 1.23
C VAL A 60 -12.15 -2.15 2.58
N ALA A 61 -11.02 -2.86 2.65
CA ALA A 61 -10.24 -2.94 3.89
C ALA A 61 -9.69 -1.57 4.32
N SER A 62 -9.34 -0.70 3.37
CA SER A 62 -8.90 0.67 3.66
C SER A 62 -10.01 1.54 4.26
N ASP A 63 -11.26 1.35 3.82
CA ASP A 63 -12.43 2.01 4.43
C ASP A 63 -12.61 1.59 5.88
N LYS A 64 -12.37 0.31 6.21
CA LYS A 64 -12.53 -0.17 7.59
C LYS A 64 -11.49 0.41 8.53
N VAL A 65 -10.28 0.69 8.04
CA VAL A 65 -9.29 1.41 8.82
C VAL A 65 -9.83 2.79 9.26
N LEU A 66 -10.69 3.44 8.46
CA LEU A 66 -11.35 4.72 8.79
C LEU A 66 -12.20 4.67 10.07
N SER A 67 -12.74 3.50 10.42
CA SER A 67 -13.69 3.33 11.52
C SER A 67 -13.03 2.62 12.69
N VAL A 68 -12.43 3.38 13.61
CA VAL A 68 -11.88 2.81 14.86
C VAL A 68 -13.00 2.75 15.88
N HIS A 69 -13.33 1.54 16.35
CA HIS A 69 -14.40 1.28 17.31
C HIS A 69 -14.35 2.20 18.55
N GLY A 70 -15.49 2.82 18.82
CA GLY A 70 -15.85 3.50 20.06
C GLY A 70 -17.38 3.56 20.13
N ASP A 71 -17.95 3.56 21.34
CA ASP A 71 -19.38 3.77 21.54
C ASP A 71 -19.85 5.07 20.85
N ALA A 72 -21.15 5.28 20.63
CA ALA A 72 -21.67 6.38 19.80
C ALA A 72 -21.14 7.79 20.19
N ASP A 73 -20.65 7.96 21.43
CA ASP A 73 -20.05 9.18 21.98
C ASP A 73 -18.51 9.30 21.81
N ALA A 74 -17.83 8.25 21.32
CA ALA A 74 -16.36 8.15 21.22
C ALA A 74 -15.86 7.60 19.86
N ALA A 75 -16.75 7.51 18.85
CA ALA A 75 -16.43 7.04 17.52
C ALA A 75 -15.25 7.85 16.95
N THR A 76 -14.10 7.19 16.94
CA THR A 76 -12.85 7.81 16.55
C THR A 76 -12.62 7.45 15.09
N LEU A 77 -12.74 8.43 14.20
CA LEU A 77 -12.33 8.21 12.83
C LEU A 77 -10.80 8.15 12.79
N GLY A 78 -10.20 7.26 12.01
CA GLY A 78 -8.76 7.24 11.85
C GLY A 78 -8.37 6.77 10.47
N TRP A 79 -7.68 7.57 9.66
CA TRP A 79 -7.27 7.11 8.34
C TRP A 79 -5.82 6.64 8.28
N LEU A 80 -5.53 5.80 7.28
CA LEU A 80 -4.16 5.63 6.81
C LEU A 80 -3.65 6.95 6.26
N LYS A 81 -2.59 7.46 6.88
CA LYS A 81 -1.77 8.51 6.28
C LYS A 81 -0.78 7.85 5.32
N ALA A 82 -0.79 8.30 4.08
CA ALA A 82 0.19 7.91 3.08
C ALA A 82 1.62 8.17 3.58
N ARG A 83 2.54 7.28 3.22
CA ARG A 83 3.98 7.46 3.45
C ARG A 83 4.63 8.31 2.36
N GLY A 84 3.97 8.48 1.22
CA GLY A 84 4.45 9.23 0.07
C GLY A 84 4.58 8.32 -1.14
N ILE A 85 5.77 8.29 -1.75
CA ILE A 85 6.08 7.39 -2.86
C ILE A 85 6.60 6.07 -2.30
N VAL A 86 5.98 4.95 -2.71
CA VAL A 86 6.39 3.59 -2.43
C VAL A 86 6.95 2.99 -3.71
N SER A 87 8.21 2.55 -3.69
CA SER A 87 8.77 1.75 -4.78
C SER A 87 8.73 0.27 -4.43
N LEU A 88 8.15 -0.53 -5.31
CA LEU A 88 8.09 -1.98 -5.21
C LEU A 88 9.06 -2.56 -6.24
N LEU A 89 10.07 -3.28 -5.77
CA LEU A 89 11.00 -4.05 -6.59
C LEU A 89 10.61 -5.52 -6.50
N VAL A 90 10.16 -6.10 -7.61
CA VAL A 90 9.72 -7.50 -7.64
C VAL A 90 10.88 -8.37 -8.10
N THR A 91 11.23 -9.36 -7.29
CA THR A 91 12.21 -10.38 -7.66
C THR A 91 11.62 -11.43 -8.62
N GLU A 92 12.46 -12.08 -9.42
CA GLU A 92 12.02 -13.07 -10.43
C GLU A 92 11.19 -14.22 -9.84
N GLU A 93 11.41 -14.57 -8.57
CA GLU A 93 10.75 -15.69 -7.89
C GLU A 93 9.36 -15.34 -7.31
N CYS A 94 9.03 -14.05 -7.19
CA CYS A 94 7.77 -13.60 -6.59
C CYS A 94 6.57 -13.99 -7.48
N ASP A 95 5.39 -14.24 -6.92
CA ASP A 95 4.20 -14.52 -7.73
C ASP A 95 3.58 -13.19 -8.25
N ASP A 96 2.93 -13.24 -9.41
CA ASP A 96 2.19 -12.11 -9.97
C ASP A 96 1.02 -11.73 -9.04
N ALA A 97 0.37 -12.73 -8.42
CA ALA A 97 -0.70 -12.50 -7.45
C ALA A 97 -0.22 -11.72 -6.21
N HIS A 98 0.97 -12.04 -5.68
CA HIS A 98 1.60 -11.28 -4.60
C HIS A 98 1.92 -9.85 -5.03
N THR A 99 2.44 -9.68 -6.25
CA THR A 99 2.72 -8.35 -6.79
C THR A 99 1.45 -7.50 -6.85
N VAL A 100 0.36 -8.06 -7.37
CA VAL A 100 -0.96 -7.38 -7.47
C VAL A 100 -1.46 -6.98 -6.08
N GLU A 101 -1.38 -7.89 -5.11
CA GLU A 101 -1.78 -7.63 -3.72
C GLU A 101 -1.00 -6.47 -3.11
N HIS A 102 0.33 -6.46 -3.26
CA HIS A 102 1.17 -5.43 -2.69
C HIS A 102 0.99 -4.06 -3.37
N VAL A 103 0.79 -4.04 -4.68
CA VAL A 103 0.41 -2.82 -5.41
C VAL A 103 -0.94 -2.30 -4.92
N SER A 104 -1.92 -3.19 -4.78
CA SER A 104 -3.28 -2.86 -4.31
C SER A 104 -3.26 -2.30 -2.89
N ALA A 105 -2.53 -2.95 -1.97
CA ALA A 105 -2.39 -2.49 -0.59
C ALA A 105 -1.66 -1.13 -0.51
N ALA A 106 -0.60 -0.92 -1.30
CA ALA A 106 0.14 0.33 -1.29
C ALA A 106 -0.70 1.51 -1.81
N LEU A 107 -1.44 1.31 -2.91
CA LEU A 107 -2.37 2.30 -3.47
C LEU A 107 -3.56 2.56 -2.54
N ALA A 108 -4.19 1.51 -2.00
CA ALA A 108 -5.30 1.65 -1.04
C ALA A 108 -4.88 2.37 0.26
N ALA A 109 -3.59 2.33 0.62
CA ALA A 109 -2.99 3.16 1.68
C ALA A 109 -2.65 4.59 1.24
N MET A 110 -3.16 5.05 0.09
CA MET A 110 -3.02 6.39 -0.50
C MET A 110 -1.60 6.76 -0.95
N ASN A 111 -0.73 5.78 -1.20
CA ASN A 111 0.62 6.06 -1.70
C ASN A 111 0.63 6.20 -3.22
N ALA A 112 1.57 7.00 -3.73
CA ALA A 112 1.99 6.85 -5.11
C ALA A 112 2.90 5.62 -5.22
N VAL A 113 2.73 4.79 -6.24
CA VAL A 113 3.47 3.54 -6.41
C VAL A 113 4.33 3.57 -7.66
N THR A 114 5.57 3.14 -7.48
CA THR A 114 6.51 2.88 -8.58
C THR A 114 6.80 1.39 -8.60
N LEU A 115 6.39 0.69 -9.65
CA LEU A 115 6.59 -0.75 -9.81
C LEU A 115 7.80 -1.02 -10.71
N THR A 116 8.78 -1.76 -10.20
CA THR A 116 9.97 -2.18 -10.96
C THR A 116 9.96 -3.71 -11.12
N VAL A 117 9.84 -4.17 -12.36
CA VAL A 117 9.72 -5.59 -12.75
C VAL A 117 10.59 -5.89 -13.96
N ASP A 118 10.97 -7.17 -14.13
CA ASP A 118 11.61 -7.63 -15.36
C ASP A 118 10.65 -7.54 -16.57
N ALA A 119 11.21 -7.67 -17.78
CA ALA A 119 10.45 -7.49 -19.01
C ALA A 119 9.37 -8.56 -19.23
N GLU A 120 9.60 -9.80 -18.80
CA GLU A 120 8.63 -10.88 -18.98
C GLU A 120 7.42 -10.68 -18.06
N ARG A 121 7.68 -10.29 -16.82
CA ARG A 121 6.65 -9.96 -15.83
C ARG A 121 5.90 -8.68 -16.19
N SER A 122 6.56 -7.68 -16.76
CA SER A 122 5.91 -6.48 -17.31
C SER A 122 4.81 -6.85 -18.31
N GLU A 123 5.08 -7.79 -19.23
CA GLU A 123 4.07 -8.27 -20.18
C GLU A 123 2.93 -9.00 -19.49
N ARG A 124 3.22 -9.87 -18.50
CA ARG A 124 2.17 -10.58 -17.75
C ARG A 124 1.28 -9.65 -16.94
N LEU A 125 1.85 -8.62 -16.31
CA LEU A 125 1.15 -7.63 -15.49
C LEU A 125 0.52 -6.48 -16.30
N ARG A 126 0.70 -6.46 -17.64
CA ARG A 126 0.19 -5.39 -18.52
C ARG A 126 -1.29 -5.05 -18.27
N PRO A 127 -2.21 -6.03 -18.08
CA PRO A 127 -3.62 -5.71 -17.82
C PRO A 127 -3.83 -4.86 -16.56
N LEU A 128 -3.08 -5.14 -15.49
CA LEU A 128 -3.09 -4.37 -14.25
C LEU A 128 -2.52 -2.96 -14.48
N ILE A 129 -1.38 -2.87 -15.14
CA ILE A 129 -0.69 -1.60 -15.43
C ILE A 129 -1.57 -0.68 -16.27
N ASP A 130 -2.20 -1.21 -17.31
CA ASP A 130 -3.07 -0.44 -18.21
C ASP A 130 -4.34 0.04 -17.51
N ALA A 131 -4.93 -0.80 -16.65
CA ALA A 131 -6.10 -0.42 -15.85
C ALA A 131 -5.75 0.71 -14.87
N LEU A 132 -4.66 0.55 -14.12
CA LEU A 132 -4.22 1.52 -13.11
C LEU A 132 -3.76 2.84 -13.74
N THR A 133 -2.93 2.80 -14.78
CA THR A 133 -2.40 4.03 -15.43
C THR A 133 -3.51 4.87 -16.04
N ARG A 134 -4.59 4.23 -16.50
CA ARG A 134 -5.75 4.93 -17.08
C ARG A 134 -6.52 5.75 -16.05
N VAL A 135 -6.66 5.23 -14.82
CA VAL A 135 -7.52 5.83 -13.78
C VAL A 135 -6.74 6.56 -12.68
N LEU A 136 -5.45 6.25 -12.53
CA LEU A 136 -4.53 6.79 -11.53
C LEU A 136 -3.16 7.19 -12.14
N PRO A 137 -3.12 8.01 -13.20
CA PRO A 137 -1.87 8.32 -13.93
C PRO A 137 -0.81 9.02 -13.06
N ASP A 138 -1.23 9.79 -12.05
CA ASP A 138 -0.32 10.53 -11.17
C ASP A 138 0.10 9.72 -9.93
N ALA A 139 -0.59 8.61 -9.64
CA ALA A 139 -0.34 7.78 -8.47
C ALA A 139 0.31 6.43 -8.81
N PHE A 140 0.47 6.09 -10.09
CA PHE A 140 1.08 4.84 -10.51
C PHE A 140 2.03 5.03 -11.70
N ALA A 141 3.23 4.45 -11.60
CA ALA A 141 4.20 4.39 -12.68
C ALA A 141 4.91 3.03 -12.73
N GLU A 142 4.95 2.42 -13.91
CA GLU A 142 5.82 1.29 -14.21
C GLU A 142 7.21 1.80 -14.61
N LEU A 143 8.27 1.25 -14.00
CA LEU A 143 9.65 1.54 -14.37
C LEU A 143 10.38 0.28 -14.87
N PRO A 144 11.20 0.41 -15.92
CA PRO A 144 12.05 -0.68 -16.36
C PRO A 144 13.14 -0.96 -15.32
N VAL A 145 13.47 -2.24 -15.10
CA VAL A 145 14.69 -2.62 -14.38
C VAL A 145 15.90 -2.09 -15.15
N ARG A 146 16.47 -0.99 -14.66
CA ARG A 146 17.81 -0.55 -15.06
C ARG A 146 18.79 -1.09 -14.02
N GLY A 147 20.00 -1.46 -14.45
CA GLY A 147 21.04 -1.94 -13.53
C GLY A 147 21.36 -0.96 -12.39
N HIS A 148 20.93 0.30 -12.51
CA HIS A 148 20.84 1.29 -11.43
C HIS A 148 19.50 2.03 -11.58
N SER A 149 18.50 1.68 -10.76
CA SER A 149 17.25 2.44 -10.68
C SER A 149 17.42 3.60 -9.70
N ASP A 150 17.48 4.83 -10.22
CA ASP A 150 17.48 6.03 -9.39
C ASP A 150 16.06 6.31 -8.90
N TYR A 151 15.80 6.02 -7.62
CA TYR A 151 14.50 6.26 -7.01
C TYR A 151 14.25 7.77 -6.79
N PRO A 152 13.02 8.27 -6.98
CA PRO A 152 12.69 9.66 -6.68
C PRO A 152 13.01 10.02 -5.22
N PRO A 153 13.43 11.26 -4.92
CA PRO A 153 13.66 11.71 -3.54
C PRO A 153 12.42 11.50 -2.66
N GLY A 154 12.61 10.93 -1.46
CA GLY A 154 11.51 10.64 -0.52
C GLY A 154 10.84 9.27 -0.71
N THR A 155 11.30 8.47 -1.68
CA THR A 155 10.79 7.13 -1.94
C THR A 155 11.18 6.14 -0.85
N ALA A 156 10.20 5.37 -0.37
CA ALA A 156 10.46 4.16 0.39
C ALA A 156 10.54 2.97 -0.56
N ALA A 157 11.72 2.38 -0.73
CA ALA A 157 11.89 1.16 -1.53
C ALA A 157 11.57 -0.09 -0.70
N ALA A 158 10.80 -1.00 -1.28
CA ALA A 158 10.45 -2.30 -0.73
C ALA A 158 10.76 -3.38 -1.80
N ALA A 159 11.55 -4.40 -1.45
CA ALA A 159 11.78 -5.55 -2.32
C ALA A 159 10.83 -6.69 -1.95
N LEU A 160 10.10 -7.19 -2.95
CA LEU A 160 9.12 -8.26 -2.87
C LEU A 160 9.79 -9.58 -3.27
N THR A 161 9.97 -10.46 -2.29
CA THR A 161 10.36 -11.85 -2.50
C THR A 161 9.16 -12.78 -2.30
N PRO A 162 9.28 -14.09 -2.57
CA PRO A 162 8.19 -15.04 -2.34
C PRO A 162 7.69 -15.12 -0.89
N THR A 163 8.53 -14.76 0.08
CA THR A 163 8.26 -14.96 1.52
C THR A 163 8.51 -13.73 2.38
N GLU A 164 9.23 -12.73 1.89
CA GLU A 164 9.71 -11.61 2.70
C GLU A 164 9.60 -10.29 1.95
N LEU A 165 9.24 -9.24 2.70
CA LEU A 165 9.33 -7.86 2.23
C LEU A 165 10.52 -7.16 2.90
N TYR A 166 11.42 -6.65 2.07
CA TYR A 166 12.56 -5.85 2.54
C TYR A 166 12.32 -4.38 2.28
N ARG A 167 12.04 -3.60 3.33
CA ARG A 167 12.04 -2.14 3.19
C ARG A 167 13.45 -1.63 3.43
N SER A 168 13.99 -0.81 2.51
CA SER A 168 15.35 -0.25 2.55
C SER A 168 15.77 0.49 3.84
N TRP A 169 14.88 0.67 4.81
CA TRP A 169 15.13 1.32 6.11
C TRP A 169 14.45 0.62 7.31
N ALA A 170 13.90 -0.58 7.14
CA ALA A 170 13.33 -1.37 8.22
C ALA A 170 13.81 -2.82 8.13
N ALA A 171 13.81 -3.53 9.26
CA ALA A 171 14.10 -4.96 9.25
C ALA A 171 13.14 -5.69 8.28
N PRO A 172 13.60 -6.77 7.62
CA PRO A 172 12.72 -7.58 6.78
C PRO A 172 11.49 -7.99 7.59
N VAL A 173 10.32 -7.80 6.99
CA VAL A 173 9.06 -8.29 7.54
C VAL A 173 8.67 -9.49 6.70
N THR A 174 8.68 -10.66 7.33
CA THR A 174 8.09 -11.86 6.73
C THR A 174 6.58 -11.65 6.68
N LEU A 175 6.01 -11.71 5.48
CA LEU A 175 4.57 -11.66 5.30
C LEU A 175 4.09 -13.07 4.94
N ALA A 176 3.00 -13.49 5.56
CA ALA A 176 2.51 -14.85 5.43
C ALA A 176 1.66 -15.00 4.16
N GLY A 177 2.28 -15.25 3.00
CA GLY A 177 1.56 -15.58 1.76
C GLY A 177 0.48 -14.55 1.37
N PRO A 178 -0.41 -14.89 0.42
CA PRO A 178 -1.51 -13.99 0.08
C PRO A 178 -2.44 -13.83 1.27
N ALA A 179 -2.88 -12.60 1.58
CA ALA A 179 -3.79 -12.33 2.68
C ALA A 179 -5.12 -13.06 2.45
N ARG A 180 -5.42 -14.03 3.32
CA ARG A 180 -6.63 -14.86 3.19
C ARG A 180 -7.79 -14.27 3.96
N GLU A 181 -7.48 -13.62 5.07
CA GLU A 181 -8.45 -13.03 5.97
C GLU A 181 -8.38 -11.52 5.93
N GLU A 182 -9.48 -10.89 6.33
CA GLU A 182 -9.55 -9.43 6.37
C GLU A 182 -8.50 -8.81 7.32
N ALA A 183 -8.20 -9.49 8.43
CA ALA A 183 -7.19 -9.03 9.38
C ALA A 183 -5.79 -8.95 8.74
N ASP A 184 -5.41 -9.94 7.93
CA ASP A 184 -4.15 -9.98 7.20
C ASP A 184 -4.03 -8.78 6.23
N ARG A 185 -5.14 -8.43 5.57
CA ARG A 185 -5.21 -7.29 4.64
C ARG A 185 -5.05 -5.96 5.36
N VAL A 186 -5.69 -5.81 6.52
CA VAL A 186 -5.51 -4.62 7.37
C VAL A 186 -4.07 -4.52 7.85
N GLU A 187 -3.45 -5.64 8.24
CA GLU A 187 -2.03 -5.66 8.61
C GLU A 187 -1.15 -5.21 7.44
N LEU A 188 -1.37 -5.75 6.23
CA LEU A 188 -0.61 -5.35 5.04
C LEU A 188 -0.83 -3.87 4.67
N LEU A 189 -2.06 -3.35 4.78
CA LEU A 189 -2.33 -1.92 4.60
C LEU A 189 -1.55 -1.05 5.58
N THR A 190 -1.48 -1.46 6.85
CA THR A 190 -0.73 -0.70 7.87
C THR A 190 0.78 -0.71 7.63
N LEU A 191 1.30 -1.71 6.90
CA LEU A 191 2.69 -1.74 6.46
C LEU A 191 3.01 -0.58 5.49
N TYR A 192 2.06 -0.20 4.63
CA TYR A 192 2.21 0.87 3.65
C TYR A 192 1.75 2.25 4.14
N GLY A 193 0.91 2.30 5.18
CA GLY A 193 0.43 3.53 5.79
C GLY A 193 1.02 3.81 7.17
N ARG A 194 0.48 4.84 7.83
CA ARG A 194 0.48 4.97 9.29
C ARG A 194 -0.95 5.28 9.72
N LEU A 195 -1.49 4.54 10.68
CA LEU A 195 -2.80 4.86 11.25
C LEU A 195 -2.73 6.22 11.96
N ARG A 196 -3.57 7.17 11.56
CA ARG A 196 -3.71 8.47 12.20
C ARG A 196 -5.12 8.63 12.73
N GLN A 197 -5.23 8.78 14.04
CA GLN A 197 -6.48 9.15 14.70
C GLN A 197 -6.91 10.56 14.27
N LEU A 198 -8.19 10.73 13.97
CA LEU A 198 -8.87 12.00 13.74
C LEU A 198 -9.69 12.32 14.98
N ASP A 199 -9.35 13.45 15.60
CA ASP A 199 -10.21 14.02 16.64
C ASP A 199 -11.39 14.69 15.93
N VAL A 200 -12.54 14.00 15.88
CA VAL A 200 -13.79 14.56 15.37
C VAL A 200 -14.44 15.27 16.54
N ARG A 201 -14.14 16.56 16.73
CA ARG A 201 -14.84 17.35 17.74
C ARG A 201 -16.29 17.54 17.27
N PRO A 202 -17.29 17.18 18.08
CA PRO A 202 -18.66 17.61 17.82
C PRO A 202 -18.72 19.15 17.90
N GLU A 203 -19.35 19.77 16.91
CA GLU A 203 -19.70 21.20 16.94
C GLU A 203 -20.68 21.52 18.07
#